data_AF-G2P8W9-F1
#
_entry.id   AF-G2P8W9-F1
#
_cell.length_a   1.000
_cell.length_b   1.000
_cell.length_c   1.000
_cell.angle_alpha   90.00
_cell.angle_beta   90.00
_cell.angle_gamma   90.00
#
_symmetry.space_group_name_H-M   'P 1'
#
loop_
_entity.id
_entity.type
_entity.pdbx_description
1 polymer ?
#
loop_
_entity_poly.entity_id
_entity_poly.type
_entity_poly.pdbx_seq_one_letter_code
_entity_poly.pdbx_strand_id
1 'polypeptide(L)'
;MMDDYCEHRGTAEWFRIQRVTKPVSGYRIKAVHSGQCVSVPGGSPRKGDPVLQLPCAADDTGQIFRFDPVRAPTAIPSITSN
;
A
#
# COMPACT_ATOMS: atom_id res chain seq x y z
N MET A 1 3.11 1.76 27.88
CA MET A 1 2.47 1.78 26.56
C MET A 1 3.55 1.33 25.60
N MET A 2 3.70 0.01 25.46
CA MET A 2 4.74 -0.61 24.66
C MET A 2 4.23 -0.76 23.24
N ASP A 3 5.00 -0.29 22.28
CA ASP A 3 4.93 -0.66 20.88
C ASP A 3 5.39 -2.12 20.71
N ASP A 4 4.51 -3.05 21.11
CA ASP A 4 4.70 -4.50 21.16
C ASP A 4 4.88 -5.19 19.78
N TYR A 5 5.38 -4.47 18.78
CA TYR A 5 5.45 -4.96 17.40
C TYR A 5 6.76 -4.66 16.66
N CYS A 6 7.78 -4.12 17.32
CA CYS A 6 9.11 -4.12 16.71
C CYS A 6 9.68 -5.55 16.70
N GLU A 7 10.20 -5.96 15.54
CA GLU A 7 10.92 -7.23 15.26
C GLU A 7 10.08 -8.48 14.89
N HIS A 8 8.75 -8.41 14.92
CA HIS A 8 7.91 -9.48 14.35
C HIS A 8 7.63 -9.26 12.86
N ARG A 9 8.69 -9.42 12.05
CA ARG A 9 8.61 -9.41 10.57
C ARG A 9 7.87 -10.64 10.04
N GLY A 10 6.55 -10.68 10.24
CA GLY A 10 5.66 -11.73 9.76
C GLY A 10 5.03 -11.38 8.41
N THR A 11 4.30 -12.31 7.81
CA THR A 11 3.62 -12.12 6.51
C THR A 11 2.59 -10.98 6.51
N ALA A 12 2.28 -10.41 7.67
CA ALA A 12 1.40 -9.25 7.82
C ALA A 12 1.98 -7.96 7.22
N GLU A 13 3.31 -7.85 7.17
CA GLU A 13 4.03 -6.70 6.58
C GLU A 13 4.39 -6.92 5.11
N TRP A 14 4.02 -8.07 4.55
CA TRP A 14 4.38 -8.46 3.20
C TRP A 14 3.21 -8.15 2.28
N PHE A 15 3.49 -7.45 1.19
CA PHE A 15 2.49 -7.06 0.21
C PHE A 15 2.86 -7.58 -1.16
N ARG A 16 1.89 -8.18 -1.84
CA ARG A 16 2.01 -8.53 -3.26
C ARG A 16 1.47 -7.36 -4.08
N ILE A 17 2.31 -6.83 -4.96
CA ILE A 17 1.93 -5.80 -5.92
C ILE A 17 1.58 -6.49 -7.24
N GLN A 18 0.32 -6.38 -7.65
CA GLN A 18 -0.19 -7.05 -8.86
C GLN A 18 -0.66 -6.00 -9.86
N ARG A 19 -0.05 -5.96 -11.05
CA ARG A 19 -0.51 -5.09 -12.13
C ARG A 19 -1.87 -5.58 -12.64
N VAL A 20 -2.79 -4.64 -12.86
CA VAL A 20 -4.13 -4.90 -13.41
C VAL A 20 -4.40 -3.92 -14.55
N THR A 21 -5.19 -4.34 -15.53
CA THR A 21 -5.57 -3.52 -16.70
C THR A 21 -7.07 -3.27 -16.81
N LYS A 22 -7.87 -3.92 -15.95
CA LYS A 22 -9.32 -3.80 -15.87
C LYS A 22 -9.78 -3.67 -14.40
N PRO A 23 -10.87 -2.92 -14.14
CA PRO A 23 -11.59 -2.02 -15.06
C PRO A 23 -10.75 -0.81 -15.50
N VAL A 24 -9.70 -0.48 -14.74
CA VAL A 24 -8.70 0.55 -15.10
C VAL A 24 -7.29 -0.01 -14.91
N SER A 25 -6.31 0.65 -15.54
CA SER A 25 -4.90 0.27 -15.39
C SER A 25 -4.30 0.79 -14.10
N GLY A 26 -3.62 -0.09 -13.36
CA GLY A 26 -2.96 0.26 -12.11
C GLY A 26 -2.47 -0.98 -11.38
N TYR A 27 -2.46 -0.93 -10.05
CA TYR A 27 -1.97 -1.99 -9.20
C TYR A 27 -2.95 -2.34 -8.08
N ARG A 28 -3.19 -3.64 -7.88
CA ARG A 28 -3.75 -4.16 -6.63
C ARG A 28 -2.62 -4.41 -5.64
N ILE A 29 -2.82 -3.96 -4.41
CA ILE A 29 -1.92 -4.21 -3.29
C ILE A 29 -2.61 -5.24 -2.40
N LYS A 30 -2.01 -6.42 -2.28
CA LYS A 30 -2.59 -7.55 -1.54
C LYS A 30 -1.74 -7.86 -0.32
N ALA A 31 -2.33 -7.81 0.87
CA ALA A 31 -1.63 -8.22 2.09
C ALA A 31 -1.45 -9.75 2.07
N VAL A 32 -0.22 -10.23 2.24
CA VAL A 32 0.11 -11.65 2.08
C VAL A 32 -0.53 -12.50 3.15
N HIS A 33 -0.55 -12.04 4.41
CA HIS A 33 -1.13 -12.79 5.53
C HIS A 33 -2.64 -13.08 5.37
N SER A 34 -3.41 -12.11 4.87
CA SER A 34 -4.88 -12.21 4.78
C SER A 34 -5.36 -12.63 3.39
N GLY A 35 -4.52 -12.40 2.37
CA GLY A 35 -4.94 -12.53 0.99
C GLY A 35 -6.01 -11.51 0.57
N GLN A 36 -6.16 -10.41 1.30
CA GLN A 36 -7.11 -9.33 1.01
C GLN A 36 -6.43 -8.15 0.30
N CYS A 37 -7.23 -7.35 -0.40
CA CYS A 37 -6.79 -6.18 -1.13
C CYS A 37 -6.92 -4.92 -0.25
N VAL A 38 -5.92 -4.04 -0.34
CA VAL A 38 -6.05 -2.66 0.10
C VAL A 38 -7.19 -2.02 -0.68
N SER A 39 -8.13 -1.38 0.02
CA SER A 39 -9.38 -0.89 -0.56
C SER A 39 -9.73 0.48 0.03
N VAL A 40 -10.11 1.41 -0.82
CA VAL A 40 -10.86 2.61 -0.42
C VAL A 40 -12.31 2.40 -0.83
N PRO A 41 -13.23 2.08 0.09
CA PRO A 41 -14.63 1.84 -0.25
C PRO A 41 -15.23 3.01 -1.03
N GLY A 42 -15.82 2.73 -2.20
CA GLY A 42 -16.37 3.76 -3.08
C GLY A 42 -15.33 4.54 -3.90
N GLY A 43 -14.03 4.22 -3.77
CA GLY A 43 -12.97 4.75 -4.64
C GLY A 43 -12.71 6.25 -4.52
N SER A 44 -13.11 6.88 -3.42
CA SER A 44 -12.93 8.32 -3.22
C SER A 44 -11.44 8.67 -3.03
N PRO A 45 -10.90 9.69 -3.72
CA PRO A 45 -9.51 10.09 -3.60
C PRO A 45 -9.28 11.14 -2.50
N ARG A 46 -10.25 11.37 -1.60
CA ARG A 46 -10.13 12.45 -0.61
C ARG A 46 -9.16 12.04 0.48
N LYS A 47 -8.35 13.02 0.90
CA LYS A 47 -7.44 12.82 2.02
C LYS A 47 -8.22 12.48 3.29
N GLY A 48 -7.79 11.42 3.97
CA GLY A 48 -8.41 10.96 5.21
C GLY A 48 -9.53 9.94 5.00
N ASP A 49 -9.88 9.60 3.75
CA ASP A 49 -10.79 8.49 3.49
C ASP A 49 -10.19 7.18 4.05
N PRO A 50 -11.04 6.32 4.64
CA PRO A 50 -10.58 5.09 5.26
C PRO A 50 -10.01 4.12 4.23
N VAL A 51 -8.89 3.52 4.57
CA VAL A 51 -8.27 2.43 3.82
C VAL A 51 -8.45 1.15 4.61
N LEU A 52 -9.10 0.15 3.99
CA LEU A 52 -9.45 -1.11 4.61
C LEU A 52 -8.79 -2.29 3.88
N GLN A 53 -8.67 -3.43 4.57
CA GLN A 53 -8.41 -4.72 3.93
C GLN A 53 -9.75 -5.41 3.67
N LEU A 54 -10.11 -5.56 2.39
CA LEU A 54 -11.36 -6.22 1.96
C LEU A 54 -11.07 -7.32 0.94
N PRO A 55 -12.00 -8.27 0.72
CA PRO A 55 -11.88 -9.23 -0.36
C PRO A 55 -11.61 -8.55 -1.70
N CYS A 56 -10.68 -9.09 -2.46
CA CYS A 56 -10.34 -8.54 -3.76
C CYS A 56 -11.52 -8.68 -4.73
N ALA A 57 -12.00 -7.57 -5.27
CA ALA A 57 -13.09 -7.53 -6.25
C ALA A 57 -12.53 -7.07 -7.60
N ALA A 58 -12.85 -7.82 -8.66
CA ALA A 58 -12.29 -7.59 -10.00
C ALA A 58 -12.66 -6.20 -10.58
N ASP A 59 -13.84 -5.69 -10.22
CA ASP A 59 -14.46 -4.50 -10.82
C ASP A 59 -14.38 -3.27 -9.91
N ASP A 60 -13.79 -3.41 -8.72
CA ASP A 60 -13.67 -2.32 -7.75
C ASP A 60 -12.46 -1.44 -8.07
N THR A 61 -12.73 -0.24 -8.59
CA THR A 61 -11.71 0.78 -8.86
C THR A 61 -11.06 1.32 -7.59
N GLY A 62 -11.74 1.26 -6.44
CA GLY A 62 -11.19 1.63 -5.13
C GLY A 62 -10.11 0.68 -4.60
N GLN A 63 -9.88 -0.44 -5.29
CA GLN A 63 -8.78 -1.38 -5.02
C GLN A 63 -7.62 -1.24 -6.00
N ILE A 64 -7.64 -0.24 -6.88
CA ILE A 64 -6.62 -0.03 -7.92
C ILE A 64 -5.88 1.27 -7.65
N PHE A 65 -4.60 1.13 -7.30
CA PHE A 65 -3.73 2.24 -6.95
C PHE A 65 -2.73 2.56 -8.07
N ARG A 66 -2.28 3.81 -8.07
CA ARG A 66 -1.13 4.28 -8.85
C ARG A 66 0.00 4.62 -7.88
N PHE A 67 1.23 4.33 -8.27
CA PHE A 67 2.42 4.76 -7.55
C PHE A 67 2.97 5.98 -8.26
N ASP A 68 2.79 7.15 -7.65
CA ASP A 68 3.43 8.35 -8.13
C ASP A 68 4.91 8.30 -7.75
N PRO A 69 5.83 8.60 -8.67
CA PRO A 69 7.25 8.59 -8.37
C PRO A 69 7.57 9.66 -7.34
N VAL A 70 8.16 9.25 -6.22
CA VAL A 70 8.76 10.20 -5.29
C VAL A 70 10.06 10.69 -5.93
N ARG A 71 10.28 12.01 -5.99
CA ARG A 71 11.57 12.55 -6.39
C ARG A 71 12.65 11.96 -5.50
N ALA A 72 13.69 11.38 -6.10
CA ALA A 72 14.84 10.91 -5.34
C ALA A 72 15.38 12.09 -4.51
N PRO A 73 15.72 11.89 -3.23
CA PRO A 73 16.39 12.92 -2.46
C PRO A 73 17.68 13.29 -3.20
N THR A 74 17.79 14.56 -3.60
CA THR A 74 18.99 15.05 -4.31
C THR A 74 20.17 15.24 -3.34
N ALA A 75 19.92 15.25 -2.03
CA ALA A 75 20.95 15.29 -1.02
C ALA A 75 21.29 13.87 -0.56
N ILE A 76 22.53 13.43 -0.85
CA ILE A 76 23.18 12.39 -0.04
C ILE A 76 23.46 13.06 1.31
N PRO A 77 22.84 12.64 2.43
CA PRO A 77 23.19 13.20 3.72
C PRO A 77 24.66 12.87 3.99
N SER A 78 25.48 13.91 4.08
CA SER A 78 26.87 13.77 4.53
C SER A 78 26.83 13.49 6.03
N ILE A 79 26.84 12.22 6.41
CA ILE A 79 27.02 11.82 7.80
C ILE A 79 28.45 12.21 8.18
N THR A 80 28.62 13.35 8.84
CA THR A 80 29.87 13.68 9.53
C THR A 80 29.73 13.17 10.95
N SER A 81 30.51 12.16 11.31
CA SER A 81 30.61 11.72 12.71
C SER A 81 31.17 12.88 13.54
N ASN A 82 30.53 13.17 14.68
CA ASN A 82 31.17 13.92 15.77
C ASN A 82 32.18 13.04 16.50
#